data_AF-A0A962JIH4-F1
#
_entry.id   AF-A0A962JIH4-F1
#
_cell.length_a   1.000
_cell.length_b   1.000
_cell.length_c   1.000
_cell.angle_alpha   90.00
_cell.angle_beta   90.00
_cell.angle_gamma   90.00
#
_symmetry.space_group_name_H-M   'P 1'
#
loop_
_entity.id
_entity.type
_entity.pdbx_description
1 polymer ?
#
loop_
_entity_poly.entity_id
_entity_poly.type
_entity_poly.pdbx_seq_one_letter_code
_entity_poly.pdbx_strand_id
1 'polypeptide(L)'
;MTRLKSALLLCFISHYAYAFDDEWHGLADLRLVQSNSTQSWLNEGLDKQRFDENDQALQLGQAVISYKANLIDTVSGHAWLNAYTDRHEGIDVGEAFIKWRPIPQSAWRWQTRLGMFFPEMSLENTGLGWTSDYLISNSAINTWIGEEFRTLGAELNLH
;
A
#
# COMPACT_ATOMS: atom_id res chain seq x y z
N MET A 1 36.64 -19.43 -23.61
CA MET A 1 35.16 -19.43 -23.53
C MET A 1 34.76 -18.23 -22.69
N THR A 2 34.37 -17.15 -23.37
CA THR A 2 34.09 -15.82 -22.86
C THR A 2 32.62 -15.68 -22.47
N ARG A 3 32.28 -15.24 -21.24
CA ARG A 3 31.04 -14.49 -20.95
C ARG A 3 31.25 -13.49 -19.81
N LEU A 4 31.60 -12.27 -20.20
CA LEU A 4 31.46 -11.04 -19.44
C LEU A 4 30.54 -10.12 -20.25
N LYS A 5 29.22 -10.14 -20.01
CA LYS A 5 28.19 -9.14 -20.39
C LYS A 5 26.97 -9.48 -19.52
N SER A 6 26.39 -8.63 -18.68
CA SER A 6 25.97 -7.27 -18.97
C SER A 6 25.85 -6.48 -17.67
N ALA A 7 26.64 -5.43 -17.53
CA ALA A 7 26.48 -4.42 -16.51
C ALA A 7 25.45 -3.38 -17.00
N LEU A 8 24.52 -3.06 -16.10
CA LEU A 8 23.90 -1.75 -15.89
C LEU A 8 23.71 -0.86 -17.14
N LEU A 9 22.49 -0.88 -17.69
CA LEU A 9 22.00 0.21 -18.54
C LEU A 9 20.89 0.95 -17.78
N LEU A 10 21.29 1.81 -16.85
CA LEU A 10 20.42 2.73 -16.13
C LEU A 10 21.05 4.12 -16.25
N CYS A 11 20.76 4.79 -17.36
CA CYS A 11 20.89 6.23 -17.55
C CYS A 11 20.53 6.53 -19.01
N PHE A 12 19.42 7.22 -19.23
CA PHE A 12 19.20 8.27 -20.25
C PHE A 12 17.70 8.45 -20.50
N ILE A 13 17.02 9.05 -19.53
CA ILE A 13 15.80 9.82 -19.79
C ILE A 13 15.99 11.18 -19.10
N SER A 14 16.85 12.01 -19.68
CA SER A 14 16.93 13.42 -19.35
C SER A 14 15.97 14.16 -20.28
N HIS A 15 14.73 14.42 -19.84
CA HIS A 15 13.79 15.29 -20.55
C HIS A 15 13.07 16.22 -19.56
N TYR A 16 13.19 17.52 -19.86
CA TYR A 16 12.55 18.70 -19.23
C TYR A 16 12.58 18.78 -17.71
N ALA A 17 13.45 19.65 -17.18
CA ALA A 17 13.44 20.07 -15.78
C ALA A 17 12.21 20.95 -15.49
N TYR A 18 11.04 20.30 -15.38
CA TYR A 18 10.00 20.79 -14.49
C TYR A 18 10.48 20.50 -13.06
N ALA A 19 10.25 21.42 -12.12
CA ALA A 19 10.39 21.12 -10.71
C ALA A 19 9.27 20.14 -10.33
N PHE A 20 9.50 18.88 -10.64
CA PHE A 20 8.60 17.78 -10.35
C PHE A 20 9.00 17.23 -8.98
N ASP A 21 8.10 17.35 -8.02
CA ASP A 21 8.31 16.89 -6.65
C ASP A 21 7.67 15.51 -6.50
N ASP A 22 8.51 14.49 -6.44
CA ASP A 22 8.12 13.09 -6.34
C ASP A 22 8.78 12.39 -5.16
N GLU A 23 8.06 11.41 -4.62
CA GLU A 23 8.42 10.69 -3.41
C GLU A 23 8.09 9.22 -3.57
N TRP A 24 9.07 8.37 -3.30
CA TRP A 24 8.95 6.93 -3.34
C TRP A 24 9.22 6.35 -1.96
N HIS A 25 8.34 5.46 -1.52
CA HIS A 25 8.52 4.71 -0.29
C HIS A 25 8.38 3.23 -0.55
N GLY A 26 9.15 2.43 0.16
CA GLY A 26 9.09 0.98 0.09
C GLY A 26 9.11 0.36 1.47
N LEU A 27 8.39 -0.74 1.62
CA LEU A 27 8.41 -1.59 2.82
C LEU A 27 8.53 -3.04 2.37
N ALA A 28 9.35 -3.82 3.07
CA ALA A 28 9.43 -5.27 2.87
C ALA A 28 9.51 -5.94 4.25
N ASP A 29 8.61 -6.89 4.49
CA ASP A 29 8.46 -7.60 5.75
C ASP A 29 8.57 -9.11 5.53
N LEU A 30 9.64 -9.69 6.07
CA LEU A 30 9.94 -11.11 6.04
C LEU A 30 9.78 -11.70 7.44
N ARG A 31 8.99 -12.77 7.54
CA ARG A 31 8.58 -13.37 8.81
C ARG A 31 8.99 -14.82 8.89
N LEU A 32 9.54 -15.22 10.03
CA LEU A 32 9.65 -16.63 10.40
C LEU A 32 8.42 -17.01 11.22
N VAL A 33 7.61 -17.92 10.69
CA VAL A 33 6.34 -18.35 11.25
C VAL A 33 6.40 -19.84 11.56
N GLN A 34 5.88 -20.21 12.73
CA GLN A 34 5.66 -21.59 13.11
C GLN A 34 4.21 -21.70 13.58
N SER A 35 3.44 -22.60 12.96
CA SER A 35 2.08 -22.94 13.36
C SER A 35 1.97 -24.43 13.62
N ASN A 36 1.20 -24.79 14.65
CA ASN A 36 0.81 -26.17 14.94
C ASN A 36 -0.65 -26.43 14.54
N SER A 37 -1.28 -25.49 13.81
CA SER A 37 -2.63 -25.65 13.31
C SER A 37 -2.63 -26.42 12.01
N THR A 38 -3.57 -27.35 11.87
CA THR A 38 -3.82 -28.10 10.63
C THR A 38 -4.51 -27.25 9.56
N GLN A 39 -5.22 -26.18 9.95
CA GLN A 39 -5.95 -25.31 9.03
C GLN A 39 -5.92 -23.85 9.51
N SER A 40 -5.46 -22.95 8.65
CA SER A 40 -5.40 -21.51 8.96
C SER A 40 -6.78 -20.84 8.90
N TRP A 41 -6.89 -19.64 9.48
CA TRP A 41 -8.13 -18.84 9.41
C TRP A 41 -8.56 -18.53 7.98
N LEU A 42 -7.59 -18.27 7.09
CA LEU A 42 -7.83 -17.97 5.68
C LEU A 42 -8.44 -19.17 4.94
N ASN A 43 -8.22 -20.37 5.45
CA ASN A 43 -8.72 -21.62 4.91
C ASN A 43 -9.90 -22.15 5.74
N GLU A 44 -10.79 -21.31 6.28
CA GLU A 44 -11.97 -21.73 7.09
C GLU A 44 -11.63 -22.41 8.44
N GLY A 45 -10.37 -22.33 8.89
CA GLY A 45 -9.94 -22.81 10.19
C GLY A 45 -10.30 -21.89 11.36
N LEU A 46 -10.14 -22.38 12.59
CA LEU A 46 -10.37 -21.62 13.82
C LEU A 46 -9.08 -21.04 14.43
N ASP A 47 -7.94 -21.23 13.77
CA ASP A 47 -6.68 -20.65 14.21
C ASP A 47 -6.68 -19.12 14.04
N LYS A 48 -5.77 -18.42 14.71
CA LYS A 48 -5.64 -16.96 14.63
C LYS A 48 -4.65 -16.51 13.56
N GLN A 49 -3.81 -17.43 13.07
CA GLN A 49 -2.77 -17.12 12.10
C GLN A 49 -3.29 -17.28 10.67
N ARG A 50 -2.71 -16.49 9.76
CA ARG A 50 -2.90 -16.63 8.32
C ARG A 50 -2.26 -17.90 7.76
N PHE A 51 -1.22 -18.39 8.43
CA PHE A 51 -0.40 -19.52 8.01
C PHE A 51 -0.65 -20.75 8.88
N ASP A 52 -0.59 -21.93 8.27
CA ASP A 52 -0.74 -23.22 8.95
C ASP A 52 0.52 -24.10 8.82
N GLU A 53 0.46 -25.33 9.37
CA GLU A 53 1.59 -26.26 9.36
C GLU A 53 2.06 -26.69 7.97
N ASN A 54 1.23 -26.50 6.93
CA ASN A 54 1.57 -26.83 5.54
C ASN A 54 2.32 -25.70 4.83
N ASP A 55 2.33 -24.49 5.41
CA ASP A 55 3.03 -23.34 4.88
C ASP A 55 4.52 -23.37 5.21
N GLN A 56 5.34 -22.71 4.38
CA GLN A 56 6.77 -22.59 4.65
C GLN A 56 7.04 -21.77 5.93
N ALA A 57 8.10 -22.11 6.67
CA ALA A 57 8.43 -21.35 7.87
C ALA A 57 8.86 -19.91 7.58
N LEU A 58 9.49 -19.64 6.43
CA LEU A 58 9.80 -18.29 5.99
C LEU A 58 8.69 -17.77 5.08
N GLN A 59 8.12 -16.63 5.43
CA GLN A 59 6.97 -16.04 4.77
C GLN A 59 7.21 -14.57 4.42
N LEU A 60 6.71 -14.13 3.27
CA LEU A 60 6.57 -12.70 2.99
C LEU A 60 5.28 -12.23 3.66
N GLY A 61 5.43 -11.48 4.75
CA GLY A 61 4.31 -10.84 5.42
C GLY A 61 3.64 -9.86 4.46
N GLN A 62 4.43 -8.88 4.00
CA GLN A 62 4.00 -7.83 3.09
C GLN A 62 5.20 -7.17 2.38
N ALA A 63 5.01 -6.68 1.17
CA ALA A 63 5.92 -5.80 0.47
C ALA A 63 5.12 -4.68 -0.20
N VAL A 64 5.41 -3.44 0.14
CA VAL A 64 4.68 -2.27 -0.35
C VAL A 64 5.63 -1.38 -1.14
N ILE A 65 5.15 -0.85 -2.25
CA ILE A 65 5.78 0.27 -2.96
C ILE A 65 4.74 1.36 -3.10
N SER A 66 5.06 2.56 -2.63
CA SER A 66 4.22 3.74 -2.73
C SER A 66 4.92 4.82 -3.54
N TYR A 67 4.13 5.48 -4.36
CA TYR A 67 4.53 6.61 -5.17
C TYR A 67 3.59 7.79 -4.91
N LYS A 68 4.18 8.96 -4.75
CA LYS A 68 3.46 10.22 -4.62
C LYS A 68 4.14 11.27 -5.46
N ALA A 69 3.36 12.09 -6.14
CA ALA A 69 3.90 13.18 -6.93
C ALA A 69 3.00 14.41 -6.89
N ASN A 70 3.60 15.59 -6.82
CA ASN A 70 2.91 16.85 -7.04
C ASN A 70 2.88 17.14 -8.55
N LEU A 71 1.70 17.05 -9.16
CA LEU A 71 1.52 17.29 -10.59
C LEU A 71 1.59 18.79 -10.89
N ILE A 72 0.96 19.60 -10.01
CA ILE A 72 1.02 21.06 -9.95
C ILE A 72 0.84 21.50 -8.49
N ASP A 73 1.01 22.79 -8.18
CA ASP A 73 0.98 23.33 -6.80
C ASP A 73 -0.25 22.96 -5.96
N THR A 74 -1.38 22.66 -6.60
CA THR A 74 -2.64 22.31 -5.92
C THR A 74 -3.08 20.86 -6.13
N VAL A 75 -2.44 20.12 -7.04
CA VAL A 75 -2.88 18.76 -7.42
C VAL A 75 -1.73 17.78 -7.22
N SER A 76 -2.02 16.71 -6.49
CA SER A 76 -1.08 15.63 -6.18
C SER A 76 -1.69 14.28 -6.54
N GLY A 77 -0.85 13.34 -6.99
CA GLY A 77 -1.21 11.95 -7.21
C GLY A 77 -0.59 11.06 -6.15
N HIS A 78 -1.29 9.99 -5.79
CA HIS A 78 -0.78 8.96 -4.89
C HIS A 78 -1.23 7.60 -5.37
N ALA A 79 -0.31 6.63 -5.35
CA ALA A 79 -0.64 5.24 -5.59
C ALA A 79 0.29 4.33 -4.78
N TRP A 80 -0.20 3.16 -4.40
CA TRP A 80 0.67 2.12 -3.86
C TRP A 80 0.21 0.72 -4.26
N LEU A 81 1.21 -0.14 -4.40
CA LEU A 81 1.06 -1.56 -4.70
C LEU A 81 1.52 -2.33 -3.48
N ASN A 82 0.88 -3.47 -3.25
CA ASN A 82 1.19 -4.36 -2.15
C ASN A 82 1.32 -5.79 -2.66
N ALA A 83 2.30 -6.51 -2.14
CA ALA A 83 2.51 -7.91 -2.40
C ALA A 83 2.61 -8.69 -1.09
N TYR A 84 2.00 -9.87 -1.02
CA TYR A 84 2.06 -10.74 0.15
C TYR A 84 1.91 -12.19 -0.27
N THR A 85 2.38 -13.12 0.56
CA THR A 85 2.20 -14.55 0.29
C THR A 85 0.78 -14.98 0.63
N ASP A 86 -0.08 -15.08 -0.39
CA ASP A 86 -1.35 -15.80 -0.34
C ASP A 86 -1.51 -16.76 -1.55
N ARG A 87 -2.56 -17.57 -1.55
CA ARG A 87 -2.76 -18.67 -2.49
C ARG A 87 -3.31 -18.23 -3.86
N HIS A 88 -3.78 -16.98 -4.02
CA HIS A 88 -4.58 -16.61 -5.19
C HIS A 88 -4.11 -15.38 -5.97
N GLU A 89 -3.42 -14.39 -5.41
CA GLU A 89 -2.81 -13.30 -6.20
C GLU A 89 -1.85 -12.47 -5.34
N GLY A 90 -0.54 -12.62 -5.58
CA GLY A 90 0.48 -12.06 -4.69
C GLY A 90 0.77 -10.56 -4.86
N ILE A 91 0.07 -9.83 -5.73
CA ILE A 91 0.26 -8.38 -5.96
C ILE A 91 -1.11 -7.72 -6.17
N ASP A 92 -1.37 -6.64 -5.46
CA ASP A 92 -2.62 -5.90 -5.49
C ASP A 92 -2.39 -4.38 -5.45
N VAL A 93 -3.33 -3.62 -6.00
CA VAL A 93 -3.37 -2.16 -5.93
C VAL A 93 -4.16 -1.76 -4.71
N GLY A 94 -3.49 -1.12 -3.75
CA GLY A 94 -4.14 -0.68 -2.52
C GLY A 94 -4.94 0.61 -2.70
N GLU A 95 -4.23 1.69 -3.01
CA GLU A 95 -4.85 2.97 -3.35
C GLU A 95 -4.24 3.52 -4.63
N ALA A 96 -5.05 4.28 -5.36
CA ALA A 96 -4.67 5.02 -6.54
C ALA A 96 -5.64 6.20 -6.71
N PHE A 97 -5.23 7.40 -6.32
CA PHE A 97 -6.08 8.58 -6.37
C PHE A 97 -5.33 9.86 -6.74
N ILE A 98 -6.09 10.84 -7.20
CA ILE A 98 -5.66 12.21 -7.39
C ILE A 98 -6.32 13.05 -6.31
N LYS A 99 -5.53 13.91 -5.67
CA LYS A 99 -5.99 14.85 -4.65
C LYS A 99 -5.82 16.28 -5.15
N TRP A 100 -6.88 17.06 -5.06
CA TRP A 100 -6.88 18.50 -5.34
C TRP A 100 -7.14 19.30 -4.05
N ARG A 101 -6.21 20.20 -3.73
CA ARG A 101 -6.24 21.10 -2.58
C ARG A 101 -5.88 22.52 -3.03
N PRO A 102 -6.86 23.37 -3.35
CA PRO A 102 -6.61 24.74 -3.78
C PRO A 102 -5.96 25.59 -2.69
N ILE A 103 -5.28 26.67 -3.11
CA ILE A 103 -4.81 27.72 -2.20
C ILE A 103 -6.05 28.45 -1.65
N PRO A 104 -6.28 28.48 -0.33
CA PRO A 104 -7.46 29.13 0.24
C PRO A 104 -7.49 30.62 -0.06
N GLN A 105 -8.59 31.11 -0.64
CA GLN A 105 -8.83 32.54 -0.86
C GLN A 105 -9.79 33.15 0.17
N SER A 106 -10.34 32.31 1.06
CA SER A 106 -11.26 32.71 2.13
C SER A 106 -10.89 31.99 3.42
N ALA A 107 -11.68 32.18 4.48
CA ALA A 107 -11.52 31.44 5.73
C ALA A 107 -11.79 29.92 5.59
N TRP A 108 -12.39 29.48 4.48
CA TRP A 108 -12.83 28.10 4.27
C TRP A 108 -11.76 27.34 3.49
N ARG A 109 -11.44 26.12 3.93
CA ARG A 109 -10.47 25.25 3.25
C ARG A 109 -11.17 23.98 2.83
N TRP A 110 -10.89 23.52 1.63
CA TRP A 110 -11.43 22.26 1.16
C TRP A 110 -10.38 21.46 0.40
N GLN A 111 -10.58 20.15 0.39
CA GLN A 111 -9.79 19.22 -0.41
C GLN A 111 -10.70 18.14 -0.97
N THR A 112 -10.36 17.63 -2.15
CA THR A 112 -11.07 16.50 -2.75
C THR A 112 -10.10 15.41 -3.19
N ARG A 113 -10.54 14.16 -3.07
CA ARG A 113 -9.85 12.97 -3.58
C ARG A 113 -10.73 12.29 -4.61
N LEU A 114 -10.14 11.88 -5.74
CA LEU A 114 -10.79 11.16 -6.83
C LEU A 114 -9.98 9.91 -7.15
N GLY A 115 -10.58 8.73 -7.05
CA GLY A 115 -9.94 7.47 -7.39
C GLY A 115 -10.30 6.35 -6.41
N MET A 116 -9.39 5.42 -6.23
CA MET A 116 -9.50 4.31 -5.28
C MET A 116 -8.73 4.64 -4.02
N PHE A 117 -9.41 4.69 -2.88
CA PHE A 117 -8.78 4.96 -1.58
C PHE A 117 -9.54 4.30 -0.43
N PHE A 118 -8.84 4.11 0.68
CA PHE A 118 -9.45 3.73 1.94
C PHE A 118 -9.99 4.98 2.65
N PRO A 119 -11.20 4.90 3.24
CA PRO A 119 -11.68 5.96 4.12
C PRO A 119 -10.76 6.11 5.35
N GLU A 120 -10.63 7.32 5.88
CA GLU A 120 -9.85 7.62 7.09
C GLU A 120 -10.56 7.13 8.36
N MET A 121 -10.71 5.81 8.49
CA MET A 121 -11.45 5.17 9.59
C MET A 121 -10.58 4.31 10.51
N SER A 122 -9.33 4.02 10.12
CA SER A 122 -8.41 3.24 10.95
C SER A 122 -7.49 4.14 11.78
N LEU A 123 -7.46 3.91 13.09
CA LEU A 123 -6.49 4.50 14.01
C LEU A 123 -5.25 3.60 14.21
N GLU A 124 -5.34 2.32 13.84
CA GLU A 124 -4.28 1.33 14.06
C GLU A 124 -3.38 1.16 12.83
N ASN A 125 -3.95 1.31 11.64
CA ASN A 125 -3.26 1.13 10.36
C ASN A 125 -3.03 2.49 9.71
N THR A 126 -1.97 3.17 10.14
CA THR A 126 -1.59 4.50 9.63
C THR A 126 -0.25 4.50 8.89
N GLY A 127 0.44 3.35 8.88
CA GLY A 127 1.72 3.16 8.22
C GLY A 127 1.58 3.00 6.70
N LEU A 128 2.74 2.84 6.04
CA LEU A 128 2.83 2.70 4.59
C LEU A 128 2.01 1.52 4.07
N GLY A 129 1.17 1.74 3.06
CA GLY A 129 0.31 0.67 2.51
C GLY A 129 -0.70 0.13 3.51
N TRP A 130 -1.15 0.99 4.43
CA TRP A 130 -2.13 0.66 5.47
C TRP A 130 -1.64 -0.44 6.43
N THR A 131 -0.35 -0.37 6.75
CA THR A 131 0.30 -1.18 7.79
C THR A 131 0.06 -0.61 9.18
N SER A 132 0.18 -1.47 10.19
CA SER A 132 0.24 -1.04 11.58
C SER A 132 1.68 -0.83 12.03
N ASP A 133 1.94 0.28 12.71
CA ASP A 133 3.25 0.58 13.30
C ASP A 133 3.53 -0.24 14.58
N TYR A 134 2.47 -0.82 15.18
CA TYR A 134 2.54 -1.46 16.49
C TYR A 134 2.29 -2.96 16.44
N LEU A 135 1.62 -3.45 15.39
CA LEU A 135 1.18 -4.84 15.27
C LEU A 135 1.71 -5.49 14.00
N ILE A 136 2.06 -6.76 14.11
CA ILE A 136 2.47 -7.60 12.98
C ILE A 136 1.27 -7.92 12.07
N SER A 137 0.06 -7.98 12.65
CA SER A 137 -1.17 -8.29 11.91
C SER A 137 -2.26 -7.31 12.31
N ASN A 138 -3.10 -6.98 11.34
CA ASN A 138 -4.23 -6.09 11.55
C ASN A 138 -5.28 -6.74 12.47
N SER A 139 -6.03 -5.91 13.21
CA SER A 139 -7.18 -6.37 13.95
C SER A 139 -8.30 -6.87 13.03
N ALA A 140 -9.18 -7.74 13.54
CA ALA A 140 -10.26 -8.33 12.75
C ALA A 140 -11.15 -7.26 12.07
N ILE A 141 -11.41 -6.15 12.76
CA ILE A 141 -12.20 -5.04 12.21
C ILE A 141 -11.47 -4.35 11.04
N ASN A 142 -10.16 -4.13 11.16
CA ASN A 142 -9.36 -3.52 10.10
C ASN A 142 -9.20 -4.44 8.89
N THR A 143 -9.04 -5.75 9.10
CA THR A 143 -9.05 -6.73 8.00
C THR A 143 -10.36 -6.64 7.22
N TRP A 144 -11.50 -6.65 7.92
CA TRP A 144 -12.81 -6.51 7.27
C TRP A 144 -12.99 -5.17 6.53
N ILE A 145 -12.55 -4.06 7.13
CA ILE A 145 -12.58 -2.74 6.45
C ILE A 145 -11.77 -2.79 5.15
N GLY A 146 -10.62 -3.48 5.14
CA GLY A 146 -9.76 -3.58 3.97
C GLY A 146 -10.35 -4.34 2.79
N GLU A 147 -11.10 -5.39 3.13
CA GLU A 147 -11.75 -6.27 2.16
C GLU A 147 -13.04 -5.63 1.63
N GLU A 148 -13.86 -5.03 2.51
CA GLU A 148 -15.21 -4.58 2.16
C GLU A 148 -15.24 -3.11 1.69
N PHE A 149 -14.39 -2.23 2.24
CA PHE A 149 -14.43 -0.77 2.00
C PHE A 149 -13.28 -0.30 1.12
N ARG A 150 -13.22 -0.78 -0.12
CA ARG A 150 -12.45 -0.11 -1.19
C ARG A 150 -13.32 0.90 -1.90
N THR A 151 -13.17 2.17 -1.54
CA THR A 151 -13.97 3.23 -2.16
C THR A 151 -13.35 3.58 -3.49
N LEU A 152 -14.02 3.22 -4.58
CA LEU A 152 -13.79 3.85 -5.89
C LEU A 152 -14.77 5.02 -6.03
N GLY A 153 -14.28 6.25 -5.87
CA GLY A 153 -15.18 7.39 -5.88
C GLY A 153 -14.51 8.74 -5.66
N ALA A 154 -15.31 9.65 -5.11
CA ALA A 154 -14.95 11.02 -4.82
C ALA A 154 -15.23 11.35 -3.36
N GLU A 155 -14.27 11.96 -2.69
CA GLU A 155 -14.42 12.49 -1.33
C GLU A 155 -14.21 14.00 -1.34
N LEU A 156 -14.99 14.74 -0.54
CA LEU A 156 -14.83 16.17 -0.31
C LEU A 156 -14.74 16.41 1.20
N ASN A 157 -13.63 17.00 1.64
CA ASN A 157 -13.45 17.44 3.01
C ASN A 157 -13.49 18.97 3.08
N LEU A 158 -14.14 19.49 4.11
CA LEU A 158 -14.29 20.91 4.38
C LEU A 158 -13.82 21.19 5.81
N HIS A 159 -12.95 22.19 5.96
CA HIS A 159 -12.35 22.63 7.23
C HIS A 159 -12.54 24.13 7.43
#